data_AF-A0A7Y6Y042-F1
#
_entry.id   AF-A0A7Y6Y042-F1
#
_cell.length_a   1.000
_cell.length_b   1.000
_cell.length_c   1.000
_cell.angle_alpha   90.00
_cell.angle_beta   90.00
_cell.angle_gamma   90.00
#
_symmetry.space_group_name_H-M   'P 1'
#
loop_
_entity.id
_entity.type
_entity.pdbx_description
1 polymer ?
#
loop_
_entity_poly.entity_id
_entity_poly.type
_entity_poly.pdbx_seq_one_letter_code
_entity_poly.pdbx_strand_id
1 'polypeptide(L)'
;MISDTEKKILESCDAIFPRVLDFTKDMVKQYGVLNQEEGVLDVVERQMKDMDLPVHRVPIDVKRLGKHPLFAPVEWNYDKKYNLVSPLNPGAEG
;
A
#
# COMPACT_ATOMS: atom_id res chain seq x y z
N MET A 1 30.45 1.74 -13.93
CA MET A 1 29.74 1.28 -15.14
C MET A 1 28.59 0.43 -14.65
N ILE A 2 27.34 0.71 -15.01
CA ILE A 2 26.20 -0.08 -14.54
C ILE A 2 26.18 -1.44 -15.24
N SER A 3 25.68 -2.46 -14.55
CA SER A 3 25.46 -3.80 -15.07
C SER A 3 24.29 -3.84 -16.07
N ASP A 4 24.25 -4.88 -16.89
CA ASP A 4 23.13 -5.10 -17.82
C ASP A 4 21.79 -5.28 -17.09
N THR A 5 21.81 -5.87 -15.90
CA THR A 5 20.61 -6.01 -15.06
C THR A 5 20.10 -4.66 -14.60
N GLU A 6 20.98 -3.79 -14.09
CA GLU A 6 20.61 -2.44 -13.68
C GLU A 6 20.07 -1.63 -14.86
N LYS A 7 20.68 -1.77 -16.04
CA LYS A 7 20.21 -1.11 -17.26
C LYS A 7 18.78 -1.53 -17.63
N LYS A 8 18.47 -2.83 -17.59
CA LYS A 8 17.12 -3.36 -17.84
C LYS A 8 16.08 -2.84 -16.84
N ILE A 9 16.47 -2.71 -15.57
CA ILE A 9 15.59 -2.15 -14.53
C ILE A 9 15.28 -0.69 -14.85
N LEU A 10 16.29 0.11 -15.19
CA LEU A 10 16.08 1.52 -15.55
C LEU A 10 15.18 1.68 -16.77
N GLU A 11 15.43 0.91 -17.83
CA GLU A 11 14.59 0.91 -19.04
C GLU A 11 13.13 0.53 -18.72
N SER A 12 12.91 -0.41 -17.80
CA SER A 12 11.56 -0.82 -17.35
C SER A 12 10.89 0.28 -16.52
N CYS A 13 11.63 0.96 -15.66
CA CYS A 13 11.15 2.11 -14.89
C CYS A 13 10.70 3.25 -15.80
N ASP A 14 11.52 3.60 -16.80
CA ASP A 14 11.19 4.65 -17.76
C ASP A 14 9.93 4.29 -18.57
N ALA A 15 9.81 3.03 -18.98
CA ALA A 15 8.65 2.55 -19.73
C ALA A 15 7.34 2.63 -18.94
N ILE A 16 7.37 2.37 -17.62
CA ILE A 16 6.16 2.40 -16.78
C ILE A 16 5.87 3.77 -16.16
N PHE A 17 6.81 4.71 -16.23
CA PHE A 17 6.71 6.02 -15.59
C PHE A 17 5.40 6.78 -15.86
N PRO A 18 4.86 6.83 -17.10
CA PRO A 18 3.57 7.48 -17.35
C PRO A 18 2.42 6.87 -16.53
N ARG A 19 2.38 5.54 -16.41
CA ARG A 19 1.37 4.83 -15.61
C ARG A 19 1.53 5.12 -14.12
N VAL A 20 2.76 5.22 -13.63
CA VAL A 20 3.06 5.60 -12.24
C VAL A 20 2.58 7.01 -11.94
N LEU A 21 2.74 7.95 -12.87
CA LEU A 21 2.22 9.31 -12.72
C LEU A 21 0.69 9.31 -12.64
N ASP A 22 0.00 8.53 -13.46
CA ASP A 22 -1.47 8.46 -13.42
C ASP A 22 -1.97 7.82 -12.13
N PHE A 23 -1.33 6.74 -11.67
CA PHE A 23 -1.59 6.14 -10.36
C PHE A 23 -1.40 7.16 -9.22
N THR A 24 -0.30 7.91 -9.25
CA THR A 24 -0.02 8.96 -8.25
C THR A 24 -1.09 10.06 -8.27
N LYS A 25 -1.52 10.53 -9.45
CA LYS A 25 -2.60 11.52 -9.57
C LYS A 25 -3.90 10.97 -8.99
N ASP A 26 -4.24 9.72 -9.27
CA ASP A 26 -5.45 9.09 -8.76
C ASP A 26 -5.46 8.99 -7.24
N MET A 27 -4.31 8.72 -6.62
CA MET A 27 -4.16 8.77 -5.16
C MET A 27 -4.35 10.20 -4.62
N VAL A 28 -3.71 11.19 -5.23
CA VAL A 28 -3.77 12.60 -4.78
C VAL A 28 -5.18 13.19 -4.89
N LYS A 29 -6.00 12.73 -5.84
CA LYS A 29 -7.40 13.16 -5.97
C LYS A 29 -8.27 12.68 -4.81
N GLN A 30 -7.87 11.64 -4.08
CA GLN A 30 -8.66 11.11 -2.96
C GLN A 30 -8.52 11.99 -1.74
N TYR A 31 -9.58 12.03 -0.93
CA TYR A 31 -9.58 12.80 0.31
C TYR A 31 -8.83 12.04 1.42
N GLY A 32 -7.50 12.14 1.42
CA GLY A 32 -6.62 11.42 2.35
C GLY A 32 -6.57 11.98 3.79
N VAL A 33 -7.65 12.57 4.30
CA VAL A 33 -7.72 13.04 5.69
C VAL A 33 -8.02 11.87 6.60
N LEU A 34 -7.45 11.91 7.81
CA LEU A 34 -7.69 10.93 8.86
C LEU A 34 -9.19 10.65 9.06
N ASN A 35 -9.55 9.36 9.13
CA ASN A 35 -10.92 8.79 9.14
C ASN A 35 -11.67 8.83 7.80
N GLN A 36 -11.05 9.30 6.73
CA GLN A 36 -11.62 9.34 5.39
C GLN A 36 -10.67 8.71 4.35
N GLU A 37 -9.74 7.88 4.82
CA GLU A 37 -8.62 7.37 4.01
C GLU A 37 -9.05 6.28 3.01
N GLU A 38 -10.29 5.78 3.12
CA GLU A 38 -10.84 4.66 2.36
C GLU A 38 -10.65 4.83 0.84
N GLY A 39 -10.83 6.05 0.31
CA GLY A 39 -10.67 6.31 -1.12
C GLY A 39 -9.23 6.07 -1.61
N VAL A 40 -8.22 6.44 -0.83
CA VAL A 40 -6.81 6.15 -1.16
C VAL A 40 -6.57 4.64 -1.14
N LEU A 41 -7.13 3.93 -0.16
CA LEU A 41 -7.03 2.48 -0.05
C LEU A 41 -7.66 1.78 -1.26
N ASP A 42 -8.83 2.23 -1.72
CA ASP A 42 -9.48 1.66 -2.91
C ASP A 42 -8.62 1.83 -4.18
N VAL A 43 -7.96 2.99 -4.34
CA VAL A 43 -7.04 3.24 -5.46
C VAL A 43 -5.84 2.28 -5.40
N VAL A 44 -5.24 2.10 -4.22
CA VAL A 44 -4.08 1.22 -4.02
C VAL A 44 -4.47 -0.25 -4.22
N GLU A 45 -5.63 -0.67 -3.71
CA GLU A 45 -6.10 -2.04 -3.84
C GLU A 45 -6.35 -2.40 -5.32
N ARG A 46 -6.96 -1.49 -6.08
CA ARG A 46 -7.13 -1.65 -7.53
C ARG A 46 -5.77 -1.84 -8.22
N GLN A 47 -4.78 -1.01 -7.89
CA GLN A 47 -3.45 -1.12 -8.47
C GLN A 47 -2.76 -2.44 -8.11
N MET A 48 -2.92 -2.95 -6.88
CA MET A 48 -2.42 -4.27 -6.48
C MET A 48 -3.09 -5.39 -7.28
N LYS A 49 -4.41 -5.34 -7.46
CA LYS A 49 -5.16 -6.31 -8.28
C LYS A 49 -4.75 -6.27 -9.75
N ASP A 50 -4.54 -5.08 -10.32
CA ASP A 50 -4.09 -4.91 -11.71
C ASP A 50 -2.68 -5.49 -11.95
N MET A 51 -1.89 -5.64 -10.89
CA MET A 51 -0.59 -6.31 -10.90
C MET A 51 -0.67 -7.81 -10.56
N ASP A 52 -1.89 -8.37 -10.46
CA ASP A 52 -2.15 -9.76 -10.05
C ASP A 52 -1.56 -10.10 -8.67
N LEU A 53 -1.50 -9.12 -7.78
CA LEU A 53 -1.02 -9.33 -6.41
C LEU A 53 -2.15 -9.80 -5.49
N PRO A 54 -1.90 -10.78 -4.61
CA PRO A 54 -2.85 -11.14 -3.57
C PRO A 54 -3.03 -9.95 -2.63
N VAL A 55 -4.28 -9.54 -2.40
CA VAL A 55 -4.56 -8.38 -1.55
C VAL A 55 -5.46 -8.77 -0.38
N HIS A 56 -5.02 -8.42 0.83
CA HIS A 56 -5.75 -8.66 2.05
C HIS A 56 -6.06 -7.33 2.74
N ARG A 57 -7.36 -7.07 2.97
CA ARG A 57 -7.81 -6.01 3.88
C ARG A 57 -7.69 -6.54 5.31
N VAL A 58 -6.78 -5.97 6.10
CA VAL A 58 -6.54 -6.36 7.50
C VAL A 58 -7.16 -5.30 8.42
N PRO A 59 -8.25 -5.61 9.13
CA PRO A 59 -8.90 -4.64 10.02
C PRO A 59 -8.02 -4.30 11.22
N ILE A 60 -8.14 -3.07 11.72
CA ILE A 60 -7.44 -2.66 12.95
C ILE A 60 -8.22 -3.14 14.18
N ASP A 61 -7.72 -4.18 14.84
CA ASP A 61 -8.24 -4.64 16.13
C ASP A 61 -7.69 -3.77 17.27
N VAL A 62 -8.44 -2.72 17.62
CA VAL A 62 -8.07 -1.77 18.69
C VAL A 62 -7.86 -2.44 20.04
N LYS A 63 -8.66 -3.47 20.37
CA LYS A 63 -8.58 -4.14 21.67
C LYS A 63 -7.27 -4.90 21.80
N ARG A 64 -6.83 -5.54 20.71
CA ARG A 64 -5.54 -6.23 20.66
C ARG A 64 -4.39 -5.24 20.53
N LEU A 65 -4.51 -4.26 19.64
CA LEU A 65 -3.49 -3.25 19.37
C LEU A 65 -3.19 -2.42 20.63
N GLY A 66 -4.22 -2.03 21.39
CA GLY A 66 -4.10 -1.27 22.63
C GLY A 66 -3.33 -1.97 23.76
N LYS A 67 -3.09 -3.29 23.64
CA LYS A 67 -2.25 -4.05 24.59
C LYS A 67 -0.77 -4.10 24.18
N HIS A 68 -0.43 -3.61 22.99
CA HIS A 68 0.93 -3.66 22.49
C HIS A 68 1.81 -2.61 23.21
N PRO A 69 3.02 -2.96 23.69
CA PRO A 69 3.88 -2.03 24.44
C PRO A 69 4.26 -0.74 23.69
N LEU A 70 4.27 -0.82 22.36
CA LEU A 70 4.57 0.31 21.47
C LEU A 70 3.31 1.00 20.92
N PHE A 71 2.13 0.68 21.43
CA PHE A 71 0.92 1.37 21.02
C PHE A 71 0.92 2.81 21.52
N ALA A 72 0.85 3.77 20.59
CA ALA A 72 0.63 5.17 20.90
C ALA A 72 -0.88 5.44 20.98
N PRO A 73 -1.42 5.83 22.15
CA PRO A 73 -2.83 6.19 22.26
C PRO A 73 -3.11 7.47 21.47
N VAL A 74 -4.29 7.51 20.84
CA VAL A 74 -4.73 8.62 19.99
C VAL A 74 -6.18 8.98 20.33
N GLU A 75 -6.57 10.22 20.06
CA GLU A 75 -7.91 10.73 20.41
C GLU A 75 -9.01 10.34 19.39
N TRP A 76 -8.63 9.84 18.22
CA TRP A 76 -9.56 9.41 17.17
C TRP A 76 -9.88 7.92 17.24
N ASN A 77 -11.04 7.53 16.70
CA ASN A 77 -11.45 6.13 16.60
C ASN A 77 -10.74 5.41 15.43
N TYR A 78 -10.86 4.09 15.43
CA TYR A 78 -10.37 3.22 14.36
C TYR A 78 -11.53 2.51 13.63
N ASP A 79 -12.75 3.03 13.76
CA ASP A 79 -13.93 2.41 13.18
C ASP A 79 -13.75 2.27 11.67
N LYS A 80 -13.99 1.05 11.18
CA LYS A 80 -13.86 0.66 9.76
C LYS A 80 -12.46 0.82 9.14
N LYS A 81 -11.44 1.17 9.93
CA LYS A 81 -10.06 1.28 9.42
C LYS A 81 -9.45 -0.08 9.15
N TYR A 82 -8.73 -0.15 8.04
CA TYR A 82 -7.99 -1.34 7.63
C TYR A 82 -6.69 -0.96 6.95
N ASN A 83 -5.77 -1.92 6.91
CA ASN A 83 -4.55 -1.86 6.11
C ASN A 83 -4.70 -2.80 4.90
N LEU A 84 -3.99 -2.50 3.82
CA LEU A 84 -3.83 -3.40 2.70
C LEU A 84 -2.49 -4.11 2.81
N VAL A 85 -2.51 -5.44 2.68
CA VAL A 85 -1.30 -6.28 2.75
C VAL A 85 -1.28 -7.20 1.54
N SER A 86 -0.12 -7.27 0.88
CA SER A 86 0.15 -8.20 -0.20
C SER A 86 1.42 -9.01 0.12
N PRO A 87 1.32 -10.32 0.40
CA PRO A 87 2.50 -11.16 0.58
C PRO A 87 3.21 -11.40 -0.76
N LEU A 88 4.44 -10.89 -0.89
CA LEU A 88 5.32 -11.24 -1.99
C LEU A 88 6.18 -12.44 -1.56
N ASN A 89 6.30 -13.45 -2.41
CA ASN A 89 7.09 -14.66 -2.16
C ASN A 89 6.73 -15.38 -0.84
N PRO A 90 5.47 -15.81 -0.66
CA PRO A 90 5.05 -16.44 0.59
C PRO A 90 5.89 -17.70 0.89
N GLY A 91 6.50 -17.75 2.07
CA GLY A 91 7.31 -18.88 2.52
C GLY A 91 8.77 -18.89 2.07
N ALA A 92 9.26 -17.81 1.43
CA ALA A 92 10.68 -17.68 1.14
C ALA A 92 11.50 -17.55 2.44
N GLU A 93 12.71 -18.14 2.45
CA GLU A 93 13.58 -18.19 3.64
C GLU A 93 14.23 -16.84 4.00
N GLY A 94 14.22 -15.87 3.09
CA GLY A 94 14.83 -14.55 3.27
C GLY A 94 16.29 -14.50 2.88
#